data_AF-A0A6P5S3S4-F1
#
_entry.id   AF-A0A6P5S3S4-F1
#
_cell.length_a   1.000
_cell.length_b   1.000
_cell.length_c   1.000
_cell.angle_alpha   90.00
_cell.angle_beta   90.00
_cell.angle_gamma   90.00
#
_symmetry.space_group_name_H-M   'P 1'
#
loop_
_entity.id
_entity.type
_entity.pdbx_description
1 polymer ?
#
loop_
_entity_poly.entity_id
_entity_poly.type
_entity_poly.pdbx_seq_one_letter_code
_entity_poly.pdbx_strand_id
1 'polypeptide(L)'
;MRAYGIEFKEGPDGFGVYASKDVEPLRRARVIMEIPLELMLTVSQKLPWMFFPDIVPVGHPIFDIINSTDPETDWDLRLACLLLYAFDREDNFWQLYGDFLPSADECPSLLLASEEELSELQNPNLASTMREQQCRALEFWEKTWHSGVPLKIKRLARDPERFIWALSMAQSRCIGMQMRIGALVQDANMLIPYADMLNHSFEPNCFFHWRFKDRMLEVMINAGKRIKKGDEMTVNYMSGQQNDLLMQRYGFSSPVNPWDVIQFSGNARIHLDSFLSVFNISGLPEEYYHNSMRSLCALFYICCHINFKPSSFIV
;
A
#
# COMPACT_ATOMS: atom_id res chain seq x y z
N MET A 1 -15.66 4.14 -16.69
CA MET A 1 -14.68 3.03 -16.72
C MET A 1 -15.14 1.99 -17.74
N ARG A 2 -14.20 1.29 -18.40
CA ARG A 2 -14.51 0.10 -19.20
C ARG A 2 -13.77 -1.10 -18.60
N ALA A 3 -14.47 -2.22 -18.46
CA ALA A 3 -13.93 -3.47 -17.96
C ALA A 3 -14.17 -4.58 -18.99
N TYR A 4 -13.19 -5.47 -19.18
CA TYR A 4 -13.21 -6.48 -20.21
C TYR A 4 -12.93 -7.86 -19.65
N GLY A 5 -13.98 -8.68 -19.53
CA GLY A 5 -13.82 -10.06 -19.10
C GLY A 5 -13.40 -10.21 -17.63
N ILE A 6 -13.72 -9.23 -16.78
CA ILE A 6 -13.51 -9.27 -15.33
C ILE A 6 -14.82 -9.07 -14.57
N GLU A 7 -14.85 -9.50 -13.32
CA GLU A 7 -15.93 -9.28 -12.36
C GLU A 7 -15.34 -8.84 -11.01
N PHE A 8 -16.07 -8.03 -10.26
CA PHE A 8 -15.71 -7.64 -8.88
C PHE A 8 -16.50 -8.51 -7.92
N LYS A 9 -15.82 -9.14 -6.96
CA LYS A 9 -16.48 -9.97 -5.94
C LYS A 9 -15.60 -10.11 -4.72
N GLU A 10 -16.23 -10.53 -3.63
CA GLU A 10 -15.56 -10.92 -2.40
C GLU A 10 -14.81 -12.25 -2.58
N GLY A 11 -13.61 -12.31 -2.00
CA GLY A 11 -12.75 -13.48 -1.95
C GLY A 11 -11.98 -13.56 -0.63
N PRO A 12 -10.91 -14.37 -0.56
CA PRO A 12 -10.20 -14.64 0.70
C PRO A 12 -9.53 -13.39 1.29
N ASP A 13 -9.07 -12.47 0.45
CA ASP A 13 -8.40 -11.24 0.84
C ASP A 13 -9.35 -10.02 0.76
N GLY A 14 -10.66 -10.26 0.92
CA GLY A 14 -11.71 -9.24 0.77
C GLY A 14 -12.17 -9.05 -0.67
N PHE A 15 -12.70 -7.87 -0.98
CA PHE A 15 -13.14 -7.53 -2.34
C PHE A 15 -11.96 -7.49 -3.31
N GLY A 16 -12.09 -8.20 -4.42
CA GLY A 16 -11.06 -8.29 -5.45
C GLY A 16 -11.61 -8.26 -6.88
N VAL A 17 -10.71 -8.29 -7.85
CA VAL A 17 -11.02 -8.35 -9.28
C VAL A 17 -10.71 -9.74 -9.80
N TYR A 18 -11.64 -10.38 -10.50
CA TYR A 18 -11.52 -11.77 -10.94
C TYR A 18 -11.80 -11.94 -12.43
N ALA A 19 -11.19 -12.93 -13.06
CA ALA A 19 -11.46 -13.29 -14.43
C ALA A 19 -12.86 -13.89 -14.60
N SER A 20 -13.72 -13.24 -15.40
CA SER A 20 -15.06 -13.78 -15.72
C SER A 20 -15.04 -14.87 -16.80
N LYS A 21 -13.89 -15.03 -17.49
CA LYS A 21 -13.67 -16.02 -18.56
C LYS A 21 -12.18 -16.34 -18.70
N ASP A 22 -11.89 -17.46 -19.35
CA ASP A 22 -10.51 -17.84 -19.68
C ASP A 22 -9.86 -16.79 -20.60
N VAL A 23 -8.59 -16.51 -20.33
CA VAL A 23 -7.73 -15.64 -21.12
C VAL A 23 -6.54 -16.45 -21.62
N GLU A 24 -6.55 -16.72 -22.92
CA GLU A 24 -5.42 -17.36 -23.59
C GLU A 24 -4.19 -16.43 -23.62
N PRO A 25 -2.99 -17.00 -23.44
CA PRO A 25 -1.75 -16.24 -23.42
C PRO A 25 -1.49 -15.59 -24.78
N LEU A 26 -1.22 -14.28 -24.76
CA LEU A 26 -0.82 -13.52 -25.93
C LEU A 26 0.63 -13.07 -25.82
N ARG A 27 1.29 -12.86 -26.96
CA ARG A 27 2.65 -12.28 -27.02
C ARG A 27 2.72 -10.85 -26.47
N ARG A 28 1.58 -10.14 -26.44
CA ARG A 28 1.48 -8.76 -25.95
C ARG A 28 0.58 -8.74 -24.73
N ALA A 29 0.81 -7.74 -23.87
CA ALA A 29 -0.09 -7.45 -22.76
C ALA A 29 -1.51 -7.16 -23.27
N ARG A 30 -2.51 -7.49 -22.45
CA ARG A 30 -3.93 -7.34 -22.79
C ARG A 30 -4.61 -6.41 -21.79
N VAL A 31 -5.25 -5.35 -22.28
CA VAL A 31 -6.04 -4.44 -21.44
C VAL A 31 -7.28 -5.18 -20.91
N ILE A 32 -7.53 -5.07 -19.61
CA ILE A 32 -8.72 -5.59 -18.93
C ILE A 32 -9.54 -4.49 -18.27
N MET A 33 -8.96 -3.32 -18.05
CA MET A 33 -9.67 -2.16 -17.49
C MET A 33 -9.10 -0.86 -18.06
N GLU A 34 -9.96 0.10 -18.36
CA GLU A 34 -9.61 1.46 -18.75
C GLU A 34 -10.34 2.47 -17.84
N ILE A 35 -9.56 3.30 -17.15
CA ILE A 35 -10.06 4.31 -16.21
C ILE A 35 -9.61 5.68 -16.70
N PRO A 36 -10.54 6.59 -17.07
CA PRO A 36 -10.20 7.95 -17.44
C PRO A 36 -9.68 8.74 -16.23
N LEU A 37 -8.74 9.64 -16.48
CA LEU A 37 -8.19 10.56 -15.48
C LEU A 37 -9.27 11.26 -14.68
N GLU A 38 -10.37 11.64 -15.33
CA GLU A 38 -11.51 12.37 -14.77
C GLU A 38 -12.22 11.63 -13.61
N LEU A 39 -11.99 10.33 -13.43
CA LEU A 39 -12.51 9.56 -12.29
C LEU A 39 -11.51 9.44 -11.12
N MET A 40 -10.26 9.86 -11.31
CA MET A 40 -9.19 9.71 -10.32
C MET A 40 -9.13 10.93 -9.38
N LEU A 41 -8.51 10.75 -8.22
CA LEU A 41 -7.97 11.84 -7.43
C LEU A 41 -6.47 11.78 -7.55
N THR A 42 -5.83 12.89 -7.93
CA THR A 42 -4.38 12.93 -8.07
C THR A 42 -3.81 14.19 -7.43
N VAL A 43 -2.62 14.06 -6.86
CA VAL A 43 -1.81 15.17 -6.37
C VAL A 43 -0.36 14.95 -6.79
N SER A 44 0.27 15.99 -7.32
CA SER A 44 1.69 15.94 -7.67
C SER A 44 2.55 15.62 -6.46
N GLN A 45 3.62 14.85 -6.65
CA GLN A 45 4.59 14.55 -5.59
C GLN A 45 5.55 15.71 -5.33
N LYS A 46 5.61 16.69 -6.24
CA LYS A 46 6.50 17.86 -6.13
C LYS A 46 5.71 19.15 -6.27
N LEU A 47 6.22 20.19 -5.61
CA LEU A 47 5.70 21.54 -5.71
C LEU A 47 5.85 22.11 -7.15
N PRO A 48 4.94 23.01 -7.58
CA PRO A 48 3.69 23.36 -6.89
C PRO A 48 2.71 22.18 -6.89
N TRP A 49 1.85 22.10 -5.87
CA TRP A 49 0.80 21.07 -5.83
C TRP A 49 -0.13 21.24 -7.03
N MET A 50 -0.21 20.20 -7.86
CA MET A 50 -1.07 20.14 -9.03
C MET A 50 -2.02 18.94 -8.93
N PHE A 51 -3.29 19.17 -9.28
CA PHE A 51 -4.35 18.18 -9.25
C PHE A 51 -4.86 17.91 -10.67
N PHE A 52 -5.08 16.65 -11.00
CA PHE A 52 -5.63 16.25 -12.29
C PHE A 52 -6.63 15.09 -12.14
N PRO A 53 -7.93 15.29 -12.41
CA PRO A 53 -8.60 16.57 -12.69
C PRO A 53 -8.42 17.58 -11.56
N ASP A 54 -8.43 18.86 -11.89
CA ASP A 54 -8.45 19.91 -10.88
C ASP A 54 -9.87 20.03 -10.31
N ILE A 55 -10.09 19.33 -9.20
CA ILE A 55 -11.40 19.31 -8.53
C ILE A 55 -11.54 20.41 -7.48
N VAL A 56 -10.44 21.05 -7.07
CA VAL A 56 -10.41 22.02 -5.98
C VAL A 56 -10.66 23.42 -6.54
N PRO A 57 -11.80 24.07 -6.20
CA PRO A 57 -12.09 25.40 -6.69
C PRO A 57 -11.08 26.43 -6.20
N VAL A 58 -10.77 27.42 -7.05
CA VAL A 58 -9.92 28.55 -6.69
C VAL A 58 -10.47 29.23 -5.42
N GLY A 59 -9.61 29.42 -4.43
CA GLY A 59 -9.97 30.03 -3.14
C GLY A 59 -10.70 29.09 -2.17
N HIS A 60 -10.78 27.79 -2.46
CA HIS A 60 -11.25 26.83 -1.46
C HIS A 60 -10.18 26.64 -0.36
N PRO A 61 -10.52 26.80 0.93
CA PRO A 61 -9.56 26.73 2.04
C PRO A 61 -8.86 25.37 2.19
N ILE A 62 -9.38 24.31 1.56
CA ILE A 62 -8.71 23.00 1.56
C ILE A 62 -7.35 23.08 0.87
N PHE A 63 -7.22 23.99 -0.10
CA PHE A 63 -5.95 24.22 -0.79
C PHE A 63 -4.89 24.77 0.17
N ASP A 64 -5.26 25.67 1.08
CA ASP A 64 -4.34 26.21 2.09
C ASP A 64 -3.89 25.12 3.08
N ILE A 65 -4.81 24.21 3.45
CA ILE A 65 -4.50 23.04 4.27
C ILE A 65 -3.48 22.14 3.55
N ILE A 66 -3.75 21.77 2.30
CA ILE A 66 -2.85 20.95 1.47
C ILE A 66 -1.48 21.63 1.30
N ASN A 67 -1.45 22.95 1.07
CA ASN A 67 -0.21 23.72 0.96
C ASN A 67 0.59 23.79 2.26
N SER A 68 -0.05 23.62 3.41
CA SER A 68 0.62 23.66 4.72
C SER A 68 1.33 22.35 5.10
N THR A 69 1.12 21.29 4.32
CA THR A 69 1.72 19.97 4.55
C THR A 69 3.20 19.92 4.14
N ASP A 70 3.99 19.07 4.80
CA ASP A 70 5.39 18.87 4.45
C ASP A 70 5.54 18.18 3.09
N PRO A 71 6.28 18.76 2.13
CA PRO A 71 6.38 18.19 0.80
C PRO A 71 6.93 16.76 0.73
N GLU A 72 7.83 16.40 1.63
CA GLU A 72 8.54 15.12 1.63
C GLU A 72 7.78 14.03 2.38
N THR A 73 7.12 14.36 3.50
CA THR A 73 6.54 13.34 4.38
C THR A 73 5.01 13.22 4.30
N ASP A 74 4.30 14.30 3.97
CA ASP A 74 2.86 14.39 4.24
C ASP A 74 1.96 14.10 3.02
N TRP A 75 2.43 13.24 2.12
CA TRP A 75 1.69 12.91 0.90
C TRP A 75 0.33 12.27 1.18
N ASP A 76 0.23 11.50 2.25
CA ASP A 76 -0.95 10.80 2.69
C ASP A 76 -1.97 11.77 3.32
N LEU A 77 -1.51 12.73 4.12
CA LEU A 77 -2.37 13.82 4.66
C LEU A 77 -2.98 14.65 3.52
N ARG A 78 -2.20 14.97 2.48
CA ARG A 78 -2.70 15.68 1.28
C ARG A 78 -3.79 14.88 0.57
N LEU A 79 -3.55 13.59 0.35
CA LEU A 79 -4.47 12.73 -0.37
C LEU A 79 -5.75 12.44 0.44
N ALA A 80 -5.64 12.30 1.76
CA ALA A 80 -6.79 12.18 2.67
C ALA A 80 -7.67 13.43 2.65
N CYS A 81 -7.06 14.63 2.68
CA CYS A 81 -7.79 15.89 2.53
C CYS A 81 -8.55 15.95 1.19
N LEU A 82 -7.90 15.51 0.11
CA LEU A 82 -8.51 15.49 -1.23
C LEU A 82 -9.65 14.47 -1.32
N LEU A 83 -9.52 13.30 -0.70
CA LEU A 83 -10.55 12.27 -0.62
C LEU A 83 -11.79 12.76 0.14
N LEU A 84 -11.60 13.35 1.32
CA LEU A 84 -12.70 13.93 2.09
C LEU A 84 -13.41 15.04 1.33
N TYR A 85 -12.64 15.90 0.65
CA TYR A 85 -13.20 16.93 -0.21
C TYR A 85 -14.00 16.34 -1.38
N ALA A 86 -13.52 15.24 -1.97
CA ALA A 86 -14.24 14.55 -3.03
C ALA A 86 -15.60 14.03 -2.54
N PHE A 87 -15.71 13.43 -1.35
CA PHE A 87 -17.02 12.98 -0.84
C PHE A 87 -18.01 14.11 -0.56
N ASP A 88 -17.52 15.30 -0.23
CA ASP A 88 -18.35 16.46 0.09
C ASP A 88 -18.97 17.14 -1.14
N ARG A 89 -18.54 16.76 -2.35
CA ARG A 89 -19.07 17.30 -3.60
C ARG A 89 -20.37 16.59 -3.99
N GLU A 90 -21.45 17.37 -4.07
CA GLU A 90 -22.77 16.90 -4.50
C GLU A 90 -22.76 16.25 -5.89
N ASP A 91 -23.61 15.24 -6.06
CA ASP A 91 -23.87 14.50 -7.30
C ASP A 91 -22.61 14.03 -8.03
N ASN A 92 -21.59 13.63 -7.27
CA ASN A 92 -20.31 13.22 -7.83
C ASN A 92 -20.09 11.71 -7.78
N PHE A 93 -19.15 11.25 -8.61
CA PHE A 93 -18.76 9.85 -8.68
C PHE A 93 -18.21 9.30 -7.35
N TRP A 94 -17.49 10.12 -6.59
CA TRP A 94 -16.83 9.69 -5.36
C TRP A 94 -17.81 9.40 -4.22
N GLN A 95 -18.98 10.04 -4.17
CA GLN A 95 -20.03 9.66 -3.22
C GLN A 95 -20.50 8.22 -3.45
N LEU A 96 -20.71 7.83 -4.70
CA LEU A 96 -21.10 6.46 -5.07
C LEU A 96 -19.95 5.48 -4.84
N TYR A 97 -18.71 5.89 -5.12
CA TYR A 97 -17.56 5.03 -4.92
C TYR A 97 -17.23 4.81 -3.43
N GLY A 98 -17.53 5.80 -2.58
CA GLY A 98 -17.32 5.73 -1.14
C GLY A 98 -18.02 4.54 -0.49
N ASP A 99 -19.19 4.14 -1.00
CA ASP A 99 -19.94 2.97 -0.52
C ASP A 99 -19.23 1.63 -0.77
N PHE A 100 -18.21 1.60 -1.64
CA PHE A 100 -17.39 0.41 -1.90
C PHE A 100 -16.08 0.39 -1.09
N LEU A 101 -15.74 1.49 -0.41
CA LEU A 101 -14.60 1.51 0.49
C LEU A 101 -14.97 0.83 1.81
N PRO A 102 -14.04 0.11 2.44
CA PRO A 102 -14.31 -0.51 3.73
C PRO A 102 -14.64 0.56 4.77
N SER A 103 -15.60 0.26 5.64
CA SER A 103 -15.87 1.09 6.81
C SER A 103 -14.68 1.11 7.77
N ALA A 104 -14.72 1.98 8.78
CA ALA A 104 -13.63 2.07 9.74
C ALA A 104 -13.42 0.76 10.53
N ASP A 105 -14.50 0.05 10.86
CA ASP A 105 -14.50 -1.24 11.57
C ASP A 105 -14.12 -2.44 10.68
N GLU A 106 -14.27 -2.32 9.36
CA GLU A 106 -13.85 -3.34 8.39
C GLU A 106 -12.41 -3.12 7.89
N CYS A 107 -11.78 -2.01 8.25
CA CYS A 107 -10.46 -1.64 7.73
C CYS A 107 -9.34 -2.33 8.53
N PRO A 108 -8.45 -3.12 7.90
CA PRO A 108 -7.36 -3.80 8.60
C PRO A 108 -6.19 -2.86 8.96
N SER A 109 -6.28 -1.58 8.61
CA SER A 109 -5.20 -0.61 8.80
C SER A 109 -4.90 -0.38 10.28
N LEU A 110 -3.64 -0.57 10.67
CA LEU A 110 -3.17 -0.32 12.04
C LEU A 110 -3.31 1.14 12.50
N LEU A 111 -3.55 2.10 11.59
CA LEU A 111 -3.93 3.47 11.98
C LEU A 111 -5.25 3.52 12.78
N LEU A 112 -6.16 2.58 12.54
CA LEU A 112 -7.46 2.49 13.19
C LEU A 112 -7.47 1.48 14.34
N ALA A 113 -6.35 0.79 14.58
CA ALA A 113 -6.24 -0.20 15.64
C ALA A 113 -6.32 0.43 17.03
N SER A 114 -6.93 -0.30 17.97
CA SER A 114 -6.97 0.07 19.38
C SER A 114 -5.60 -0.10 20.04
N GLU A 115 -5.41 0.49 21.21
CA GLU A 115 -4.16 0.32 21.97
C GLU A 115 -3.97 -1.14 22.40
N GLU A 116 -5.06 -1.85 22.70
CA GLU A 116 -5.03 -3.28 22.99
C GLU A 116 -4.50 -4.06 21.78
N GLU A 117 -5.04 -3.83 20.58
CA GLU A 117 -4.60 -4.49 19.34
C GLU A 117 -3.14 -4.19 19.01
N LEU A 118 -2.70 -2.93 19.15
CA LEU A 118 -1.29 -2.55 18.94
C LEU A 118 -0.37 -3.19 19.98
N SER A 119 -0.84 -3.42 21.21
CA SER A 119 -0.07 -4.10 22.26
C SER A 119 0.11 -5.59 22.01
N GLU A 120 -0.75 -6.21 21.20
CA GLU A 120 -0.67 -7.62 20.81
C GLU A 120 0.31 -7.87 19.66
N LEU A 121 0.77 -6.82 18.97
CA LEU A 121 1.77 -6.95 17.92
C LEU A 121 3.08 -7.51 18.48
N GLN A 122 3.54 -8.63 17.90
CA GLN A 122 4.84 -9.24 18.23
C GLN A 122 6.04 -8.42 17.74
N ASN A 123 5.80 -7.31 17.03
CA ASN A 123 6.81 -6.37 16.57
C ASN A 123 6.64 -5.03 17.33
N PRO A 124 7.42 -4.79 18.40
CA PRO A 124 7.29 -3.57 19.20
C PRO A 124 7.68 -2.30 18.43
N ASN A 125 8.60 -2.41 17.46
CA ASN A 125 9.01 -1.29 16.61
C ASN A 125 7.87 -0.85 15.69
N LEU A 126 7.16 -1.82 15.10
CA LEU A 126 5.97 -1.54 14.30
C LEU A 126 4.87 -0.90 15.17
N ALA A 127 4.61 -1.45 16.36
CA ALA A 127 3.64 -0.87 17.28
C ALA A 127 3.99 0.57 17.68
N SER A 128 5.27 0.87 17.95
CA SER A 128 5.73 2.24 18.22
C SER A 128 5.50 3.16 17.03
N THR A 129 5.88 2.70 15.83
CA THR A 129 5.72 3.44 14.58
C THR A 129 4.25 3.77 14.30
N MET A 130 3.34 2.84 14.57
CA MET A 130 1.91 3.06 14.36
C MET A 130 1.32 4.06 15.37
N ARG A 131 1.74 4.00 16.64
CA ARG A 131 1.36 5.02 17.64
C ARG A 131 1.83 6.42 17.23
N GLU A 132 3.06 6.55 16.74
CA GLU A 132 3.58 7.82 16.23
C GLU A 132 2.76 8.35 15.05
N GLN A 133 2.34 7.47 14.13
CA GLN A 133 1.48 7.86 13.02
C GLN A 133 0.06 8.25 13.47
N GLN A 134 -0.52 7.55 14.44
CA GLN A 134 -1.81 7.91 15.04
C GLN A 134 -1.73 9.29 15.72
N CYS A 135 -0.67 9.55 16.48
CA CYS A 135 -0.42 10.86 17.07
C CYS A 135 -0.28 11.95 15.99
N ARG A 136 0.53 11.72 14.94
CA ARG A 136 0.69 12.66 13.82
C ARG A 136 -0.66 12.99 13.16
N ALA A 137 -1.49 11.97 12.93
CA ALA A 137 -2.81 12.15 12.32
C ALA A 137 -3.75 12.97 13.22
N LEU A 138 -3.74 12.69 14.53
CA LEU A 138 -4.55 13.42 15.50
C LEU A 138 -4.11 14.89 15.63
N GLU A 139 -2.80 15.15 15.76
CA GLU A 139 -2.25 16.51 15.82
C GLU A 139 -2.58 17.32 14.55
N PHE A 140 -2.48 16.68 13.38
CA PHE A 140 -2.86 17.31 12.12
C PHE A 140 -4.35 17.63 12.08
N TRP A 141 -5.21 16.71 12.54
CA TRP A 141 -6.64 16.94 12.62
C TRP A 141 -6.98 18.08 13.58
N GLU A 142 -6.41 18.12 14.77
CA GLU A 142 -6.65 19.19 15.76
C GLU A 142 -6.24 20.57 15.23
N LYS A 143 -5.09 20.64 14.55
CA LYS A 143 -4.62 21.86 13.89
C LYS A 143 -5.54 22.30 12.75
N THR A 144 -6.14 21.37 12.03
CA THR A 144 -6.85 21.63 10.76
C THR A 144 -8.37 21.77 10.92
N TRP A 145 -8.98 21.10 11.90
CA TRP A 145 -10.43 21.05 12.16
C TRP A 145 -10.83 21.74 13.48
N HIS A 146 -10.06 22.74 13.91
CA HIS A 146 -10.35 23.52 15.11
C HIS A 146 -11.69 24.28 15.03
N SER A 147 -12.18 24.75 16.19
CA SER A 147 -13.53 25.35 16.32
C SER A 147 -13.82 26.56 15.41
N GLY A 148 -12.78 27.29 14.99
CA GLY A 148 -12.85 28.53 14.22
C GLY A 148 -12.74 28.37 12.70
N VAL A 149 -12.61 27.15 12.18
CA VAL A 149 -12.45 26.94 10.73
C VAL A 149 -13.77 27.16 9.97
N PRO A 150 -13.71 27.56 8.69
CA PRO A 150 -14.91 27.69 7.86
C PRO A 150 -15.75 26.40 7.85
N LEU A 151 -17.08 26.53 7.82
CA LEU A 151 -18.01 25.39 7.81
C LEU A 151 -17.72 24.37 6.70
N LYS A 152 -17.27 24.86 5.53
CA LYS A 152 -16.85 24.04 4.38
C LYS A 152 -15.66 23.12 4.66
N ILE A 153 -14.78 23.49 5.62
CA ILE A 153 -13.73 22.60 6.13
C ILE A 153 -14.31 21.74 7.23
N LYS A 154 -14.97 22.35 8.22
CA LYS A 154 -15.49 21.67 9.41
C LYS A 154 -16.33 20.43 9.08
N ARG A 155 -17.11 20.46 8.00
CA ARG A 155 -17.97 19.34 7.58
C ARG A 155 -17.21 18.15 6.98
N LEU A 156 -15.97 18.33 6.52
CA LEU A 156 -15.18 17.28 5.86
C LEU A 156 -14.77 16.18 6.84
N ALA A 157 -14.36 16.52 8.06
CA ALA A 157 -14.02 15.59 9.14
C ALA A 157 -14.45 16.18 10.50
N ARG A 158 -15.67 15.89 10.93
CA ARG A 158 -16.25 16.45 12.17
C ARG A 158 -15.59 15.89 13.43
N ASP A 159 -15.02 14.71 13.30
CA ASP A 159 -14.39 13.91 14.34
C ASP A 159 -13.04 13.38 13.79
N PRO A 160 -12.09 13.08 14.67
CA PRO A 160 -10.77 12.59 14.26
C PRO A 160 -10.85 11.22 13.58
N GLU A 161 -11.78 10.36 14.00
CA GLU A 161 -11.96 9.00 13.44
C GLU A 161 -12.19 9.06 11.92
N ARG A 162 -13.06 9.96 11.45
CA ARG A 162 -13.31 10.18 10.02
C ARG A 162 -12.05 10.61 9.26
N PHE A 163 -11.19 11.44 9.85
CA PHE A 163 -9.95 11.84 9.21
C PHE A 163 -8.93 10.71 9.18
N ILE A 164 -8.76 9.99 10.29
CA ILE A 164 -7.85 8.85 10.39
C ILE A 164 -8.29 7.73 9.44
N TRP A 165 -9.60 7.50 9.27
CA TRP A 165 -10.12 6.60 8.24
C TRP A 165 -9.78 7.07 6.82
N ALA A 166 -9.95 8.35 6.50
CA ALA A 166 -9.56 8.85 5.18
C ALA A 166 -8.04 8.73 4.94
N LEU A 167 -7.24 8.88 6.00
CA LEU A 167 -5.80 8.67 5.96
C LEU A 167 -5.44 7.20 5.71
N SER A 168 -6.13 6.26 6.36
CA SER A 168 -5.92 4.82 6.11
C SER A 168 -6.27 4.44 4.67
N MET A 169 -7.34 5.02 4.11
CA MET A 169 -7.67 4.86 2.69
C MET A 169 -6.59 5.44 1.78
N ALA A 170 -6.09 6.63 2.11
CA ALA A 170 -4.98 7.24 1.36
C ALA A 170 -3.71 6.37 1.40
N GLN A 171 -3.35 5.78 2.56
CA GLN A 171 -2.16 4.95 2.68
C GLN A 171 -2.27 3.62 1.92
N SER A 172 -3.42 2.95 2.07
CA SER A 172 -3.65 1.59 1.57
C SER A 172 -4.10 1.52 0.10
N ARG A 173 -4.63 2.61 -0.47
CA ARG A 173 -5.16 2.64 -1.86
C ARG A 173 -4.42 3.58 -2.80
N CYS A 174 -3.40 4.29 -2.31
CA CYS A 174 -2.59 5.19 -3.15
C CYS A 174 -1.72 4.40 -4.13
N ILE A 175 -1.84 4.76 -5.41
CA ILE A 175 -0.97 4.30 -6.48
C ILE A 175 -0.07 5.47 -6.89
N GLY A 176 1.25 5.29 -6.75
CA GLY A 176 2.24 6.23 -7.27
C GLY A 176 2.53 5.95 -8.73
N MET A 177 2.49 6.98 -9.60
CA MET A 177 2.85 6.81 -11.02
C MET A 177 3.35 8.10 -11.64
N GLN A 178 4.28 7.97 -12.59
CA GLN A 178 4.61 9.05 -13.49
C GLN A 178 3.54 9.22 -14.57
N MET A 179 2.93 10.39 -14.60
CA MET A 179 1.88 10.74 -15.55
C MET A 179 2.38 11.81 -16.52
N ARG A 180 2.02 11.65 -17.79
CA ARG A 180 2.14 12.70 -18.80
C ARG A 180 0.76 13.27 -19.15
N ILE A 181 0.59 14.58 -18.97
CA ILE A 181 -0.63 15.32 -19.27
C ILE A 181 -0.28 16.47 -20.21
N GLY A 182 -0.53 16.28 -21.51
CA GLY A 182 -0.07 17.20 -22.55
C GLY A 182 1.46 17.30 -22.58
N ALA A 183 1.99 18.50 -22.29
CA ALA A 183 3.43 18.75 -22.19
C ALA A 183 4.00 18.50 -20.79
N LEU A 184 3.16 18.38 -19.76
CA LEU A 184 3.59 18.17 -18.38
C LEU A 184 3.88 16.68 -18.15
N VAL A 185 5.02 16.39 -17.50
CA VAL A 185 5.37 15.07 -16.95
C VAL A 185 5.63 15.24 -15.47
N GLN A 186 4.97 14.43 -14.64
CA GLN A 186 5.10 14.51 -13.19
C GLN A 186 4.86 13.16 -12.53
N ASP A 187 5.48 12.94 -11.38
CA ASP A 187 5.11 11.85 -10.48
C ASP A 187 3.92 12.30 -9.62
N ALA A 188 2.91 11.44 -9.49
CA ALA A 188 1.68 11.74 -8.78
C ALA A 188 1.29 10.60 -7.83
N ASN A 189 0.71 10.98 -6.69
CA ASN A 189 -0.02 10.08 -5.81
C ASN A 189 -1.49 10.08 -6.21
N MET A 190 -2.07 8.90 -6.38
CA MET A 190 -3.40 8.77 -6.97
C MET A 190 -4.28 7.81 -6.20
N LEU A 191 -5.55 8.17 -6.05
CA LEU A 191 -6.63 7.22 -5.77
C LEU A 191 -7.34 6.93 -7.09
N ILE A 192 -7.35 5.67 -7.48
CA ILE A 192 -7.84 5.24 -8.78
C ILE A 192 -8.95 4.20 -8.60
N PRO A 193 -10.21 4.64 -8.56
CA PRO A 193 -11.34 3.76 -8.36
C PRO A 193 -11.33 2.57 -9.31
N TYR A 194 -11.76 1.42 -8.81
CA TYR A 194 -11.72 0.11 -9.48
C TYR A 194 -10.34 -0.52 -9.60
N ALA A 195 -9.29 0.25 -9.90
CA ALA A 195 -7.93 -0.28 -9.98
C ALA A 195 -7.30 -0.56 -8.62
N ASP A 196 -7.68 0.21 -7.61
CA ASP A 196 -7.36 0.01 -6.20
C ASP A 196 -8.09 -1.19 -5.55
N MET A 197 -8.96 -1.88 -6.30
CA MET A 197 -9.58 -3.15 -5.88
C MET A 197 -8.79 -4.39 -6.31
N LEU A 198 -7.69 -4.22 -7.07
CA LEU A 198 -6.83 -5.36 -7.39
C LEU A 198 -5.95 -5.68 -6.18
N ASN A 199 -6.05 -6.90 -5.67
CA ASN A 199 -5.26 -7.35 -4.54
C ASN A 199 -3.77 -7.54 -4.86
N HIS A 200 -2.98 -7.63 -3.79
CA HIS A 200 -1.53 -7.85 -3.86
C HIS A 200 -1.18 -9.28 -4.29
N SER A 201 -0.12 -9.44 -5.07
CA SER A 201 0.59 -10.71 -5.21
C SER A 201 2.09 -10.48 -5.44
N PHE A 202 2.91 -11.38 -4.89
CA PHE A 202 4.34 -11.45 -5.21
C PHE A 202 4.62 -12.02 -6.60
N GLU A 203 3.62 -12.67 -7.23
CA GLU A 203 3.66 -13.14 -8.62
C GLU A 203 2.51 -12.53 -9.43
N PRO A 204 2.45 -11.19 -9.55
CA PRO A 204 1.29 -10.52 -10.12
C PRO A 204 1.05 -10.94 -11.56
N ASN A 205 -0.22 -11.05 -11.93
CA ASN A 205 -0.62 -11.32 -13.31
C ASN A 205 -1.03 -10.05 -14.07
N CYS A 206 -1.17 -8.91 -13.37
CA CYS A 206 -1.50 -7.62 -13.95
C CYS A 206 -0.46 -6.54 -13.61
N PHE A 207 -0.51 -5.44 -14.36
CA PHE A 207 0.23 -4.21 -14.10
C PHE A 207 -0.54 -2.98 -14.58
N PHE A 208 -0.15 -1.80 -14.10
CA PHE A 208 -0.74 -0.53 -14.49
C PHE A 208 0.06 0.14 -15.62
N HIS A 209 -0.65 0.73 -16.59
CA HIS A 209 -0.06 1.46 -17.70
C HIS A 209 -0.76 2.81 -17.91
N TRP A 210 0.01 3.90 -17.99
CA TRP A 210 -0.52 5.22 -18.31
C TRP A 210 -0.55 5.48 -19.82
N ARG A 211 -1.75 5.47 -20.41
CA ARG A 211 -1.99 5.84 -21.80
C ARG A 211 -2.17 7.36 -21.92
N PHE A 212 -1.04 8.07 -22.01
CA PHE A 212 -1.00 9.54 -21.97
C PHE A 212 -1.82 10.25 -23.06
N LYS A 213 -1.99 9.65 -24.24
CA LYS A 213 -2.71 10.27 -25.37
C LYS A 213 -4.18 10.52 -25.04
N ASP A 214 -4.80 9.58 -24.34
CA ASP A 214 -6.21 9.61 -23.97
C ASP A 214 -6.42 9.96 -22.50
N ARG A 215 -5.32 10.20 -21.76
CA ARG A 215 -5.32 10.42 -20.31
C ARG A 215 -6.07 9.30 -19.57
N MET A 216 -5.71 8.05 -19.86
CA MET A 216 -6.32 6.88 -19.23
C MET A 216 -5.29 6.01 -18.54
N LEU A 217 -5.65 5.50 -17.37
CA LEU A 217 -4.98 4.35 -16.78
C LEU A 217 -5.55 3.08 -17.40
N GLU A 218 -4.66 2.18 -17.81
CA GLU A 218 -4.99 0.83 -18.22
C GLU A 218 -4.50 -0.16 -17.16
N VAL A 219 -5.35 -1.12 -16.81
CA VAL A 219 -4.93 -2.33 -16.12
C VAL A 219 -4.72 -3.40 -17.19
N MET A 220 -3.52 -3.99 -17.22
CA MET A 220 -3.11 -4.91 -18.28
C MET A 220 -2.65 -6.24 -17.72
N ILE A 221 -3.07 -7.35 -18.33
CA ILE A 221 -2.52 -8.68 -18.06
C ILE A 221 -1.10 -8.76 -18.66
N ASN A 222 -0.18 -9.33 -17.89
CA ASN A 222 1.20 -9.60 -18.30
C ASN A 222 1.26 -10.49 -19.55
N ALA A 223 2.18 -10.18 -20.47
CA ALA A 223 2.35 -10.97 -21.70
C ALA A 223 2.70 -12.44 -21.37
N GLY A 224 2.16 -13.37 -22.14
CA GLY A 224 2.37 -14.81 -21.97
C GLY A 224 1.65 -15.45 -20.78
N LYS A 225 0.95 -14.68 -19.92
CA LYS A 225 0.14 -15.25 -18.84
C LYS A 225 -1.14 -15.86 -19.38
N ARG A 226 -1.41 -17.10 -18.98
CA ARG A 226 -2.71 -17.77 -19.10
C ARG A 226 -3.48 -17.47 -17.81
N ILE A 227 -4.73 -17.02 -17.94
CA ILE A 227 -5.64 -16.79 -16.81
C ILE A 227 -6.86 -17.67 -17.01
N LYS A 228 -7.26 -18.43 -16.00
CA LYS A 228 -8.51 -19.19 -16.03
C LYS A 228 -9.65 -18.33 -15.50
N LYS A 229 -10.87 -18.64 -15.93
CA LYS A 229 -12.07 -18.10 -15.31
C LYS A 229 -12.03 -18.40 -13.80
N GLY A 230 -12.28 -17.37 -13.01
CA GLY A 230 -12.27 -17.44 -11.55
C GLY A 230 -10.92 -17.11 -10.92
N ASP A 231 -9.83 -17.03 -11.68
CA ASP A 231 -8.54 -16.57 -11.15
C ASP A 231 -8.64 -15.09 -10.77
N GLU A 232 -7.99 -14.72 -9.66
CA GLU A 232 -7.88 -13.34 -9.21
C GLU A 232 -6.87 -12.55 -10.05
N MET A 233 -7.19 -11.30 -10.36
CA MET A 233 -6.34 -10.34 -11.04
C MET A 233 -5.59 -9.52 -10.00
N THR A 234 -4.27 -9.67 -9.97
CA THR A 234 -3.43 -9.13 -8.89
C THR A 234 -2.31 -8.25 -9.43
N VAL A 235 -1.90 -7.29 -8.62
CA VAL A 235 -0.77 -6.40 -8.86
C VAL A 235 0.23 -6.52 -7.73
N ASN A 236 1.45 -6.00 -7.92
CA ASN A 236 2.41 -5.90 -6.82
C ASN A 236 2.34 -4.48 -6.23
N TYR A 237 1.87 -4.40 -4.98
CA TYR A 237 1.76 -3.13 -4.24
C TYR A 237 3.11 -2.48 -3.97
N MET A 238 4.07 -3.25 -3.45
CA MET A 238 5.39 -2.75 -3.08
C MET A 238 6.45 -3.82 -3.32
N SER A 239 7.13 -3.71 -4.46
CA SER A 239 8.22 -4.63 -4.80
C SER A 239 9.39 -4.44 -3.83
N GLY A 240 9.90 -5.53 -3.26
CA GLY A 240 11.11 -5.52 -2.43
C GLY A 240 10.90 -5.14 -0.96
N GLN A 241 9.66 -5.08 -0.48
CA GLN A 241 9.37 -4.65 0.90
C GLN A 241 9.00 -5.83 1.81
N GLN A 242 9.37 -5.71 3.09
CA GLN A 242 9.14 -6.69 4.14
C GLN A 242 7.70 -6.64 4.68
N ASN A 243 7.32 -7.63 5.48
CA ASN A 243 5.95 -7.73 6.01
C ASN A 243 5.62 -6.61 7.01
N ASP A 244 6.60 -6.03 7.70
CA ASP A 244 6.39 -4.89 8.59
C ASP A 244 5.84 -3.66 7.84
N LEU A 245 6.39 -3.37 6.66
CA LEU A 245 5.92 -2.29 5.79
C LEU A 245 4.57 -2.60 5.14
N LEU A 246 4.29 -3.87 4.81
CA LEU A 246 2.96 -4.28 4.34
C LEU A 246 1.90 -4.12 5.44
N MET A 247 2.23 -4.52 6.67
CA MET A 247 1.37 -4.34 7.84
C MET A 247 1.15 -2.86 8.13
N GLN A 248 2.22 -2.06 8.13
CA GLN A 248 2.17 -0.61 8.37
C GLN A 248 1.25 0.11 7.36
N ARG A 249 1.31 -0.26 6.07
CA ARG A 249 0.63 0.48 5.00
C ARG A 249 -0.73 -0.09 4.59
N TYR A 250 -0.89 -1.41 4.66
CA TYR A 250 -2.06 -2.13 4.13
C TYR A 250 -2.76 -3.01 5.17
N GLY A 251 -2.19 -3.18 6.38
CA GLY A 251 -2.83 -3.98 7.43
C GLY A 251 -2.75 -5.50 7.23
N PHE A 252 -1.85 -5.99 6.36
CA PHE A 252 -1.66 -7.43 6.17
C PHE A 252 -0.19 -7.82 6.13
N SER A 253 0.09 -9.08 6.44
CA SER A 253 1.39 -9.74 6.23
C SER A 253 1.17 -11.00 5.40
N SER A 254 2.24 -11.52 4.78
CA SER A 254 2.15 -12.73 3.97
C SER A 254 3.29 -13.71 4.26
N PRO A 255 3.00 -14.99 4.51
CA PRO A 255 4.02 -16.00 4.75
C PRO A 255 4.83 -16.35 3.49
N VAL A 256 4.38 -15.92 2.31
CA VAL A 256 5.06 -16.15 1.03
C VAL A 256 5.80 -14.91 0.51
N ASN A 257 5.96 -13.88 1.34
CA ASN A 257 6.73 -12.70 0.98
C ASN A 257 8.22 -13.08 0.82
N PRO A 258 8.79 -13.06 -0.40
CA PRO A 258 10.16 -13.50 -0.64
C PRO A 258 11.21 -12.52 -0.08
N TRP A 259 10.78 -11.30 0.29
CA TRP A 259 11.65 -10.25 0.83
C TRP A 259 11.61 -10.18 2.34
N ASP A 260 10.75 -10.97 3.00
CA ASP A 260 10.62 -10.92 4.44
C ASP A 260 11.86 -11.52 5.13
N VAL A 261 12.23 -10.90 6.25
CA VAL A 261 13.39 -11.29 7.04
C VAL A 261 13.03 -11.28 8.52
N ILE A 262 13.61 -12.21 9.27
CA ILE A 262 13.53 -12.19 10.73
C ILE A 262 14.86 -11.66 11.24
N GLN A 263 14.78 -10.54 11.98
CA GLN A 263 15.95 -10.00 12.66
C GLN A 263 16.26 -10.84 13.89
N PHE A 264 17.49 -11.34 13.95
CA PHE A 264 18.01 -12.03 15.13
C PHE A 264 19.10 -11.18 15.77
N SER A 265 18.90 -10.78 17.02
CA SER A 265 19.93 -10.11 17.82
C SER A 265 20.50 -11.09 18.86
N GLY A 266 21.82 -11.19 18.97
CA GLY A 266 22.46 -11.98 20.00
C GLY A 266 23.97 -11.83 20.00
N ASN A 267 24.65 -12.44 20.99
CA ASN A 267 26.13 -12.40 21.06
C ASN A 267 26.82 -13.22 19.96
N ALA A 268 26.05 -13.91 19.10
CA ALA A 268 26.56 -14.74 18.03
C ALA A 268 26.80 -13.90 16.77
N ARG A 269 28.04 -13.88 16.29
CA ARG A 269 28.38 -13.24 15.01
C ARG A 269 27.95 -14.16 13.86
N ILE A 270 27.16 -13.65 12.93
CA ILE A 270 26.69 -14.41 11.78
C ILE A 270 27.71 -14.25 10.65
N HIS A 271 28.29 -15.35 10.18
CA HIS A 271 29.19 -15.32 9.03
C HIS A 271 28.39 -15.04 7.76
N LEU A 272 28.87 -14.13 6.90
CA LEU A 272 28.13 -13.70 5.69
C LEU A 272 27.88 -14.87 4.72
N ASP A 273 28.81 -15.82 4.65
CA ASP A 273 28.68 -17.05 3.84
C ASP A 273 28.04 -18.23 4.62
N SER A 274 27.34 -17.97 5.73
CA SER A 274 26.74 -19.05 6.52
C SER A 274 25.52 -19.66 5.84
N PHE A 275 25.27 -20.95 6.12
CA PHE A 275 24.08 -21.69 5.72
C PHE A 275 22.76 -21.03 6.17
N LEU A 276 22.80 -20.11 7.15
CA LEU A 276 21.63 -19.40 7.66
C LEU A 276 21.03 -18.43 6.64
N SER A 277 21.84 -17.89 5.72
CA SER A 277 21.35 -17.07 4.61
C SER A 277 20.38 -17.83 3.68
N VAL A 278 20.48 -19.16 3.62
CA VAL A 278 19.56 -20.03 2.84
C VAL A 278 18.16 -20.08 3.46
N PHE A 279 18.01 -19.75 4.75
CA PHE A 279 16.73 -19.74 5.46
C PHE A 279 16.15 -18.33 5.65
N ASN A 280 16.60 -17.31 4.91
CA ASN A 280 16.23 -15.91 5.13
C ASN A 280 16.50 -15.41 6.57
N ILE A 281 17.47 -16.00 7.27
CA ILE A 281 17.91 -15.52 8.58
C ILE A 281 19.03 -14.51 8.38
N SER A 282 18.79 -13.27 8.78
CA SER A 282 19.76 -12.16 8.69
C SER A 282 20.08 -11.61 10.08
N GLY A 283 21.38 -11.45 10.39
CA GLY A 283 21.84 -10.62 11.51
C GLY A 283 21.76 -9.13 11.18
N LEU A 284 22.06 -8.28 12.18
CA LEU A 284 22.22 -6.85 11.94
C LEU A 284 23.41 -6.59 11.00
N PRO A 285 23.37 -5.57 10.12
CA PRO A 285 24.47 -5.24 9.20
C PRO A 285 25.85 -5.16 9.89
N GLU A 286 25.87 -4.70 11.15
CA GLU A 286 27.07 -4.54 11.97
C GLU A 286 27.55 -5.85 12.63
N GLU A 287 26.73 -6.90 12.63
CA GLU A 287 27.03 -8.20 13.25
C GLU A 287 27.62 -9.21 12.27
N TYR A 288 27.68 -8.86 10.98
CA TYR A 288 28.31 -9.68 9.96
C TYR A 288 29.82 -9.51 9.94
N TYR A 289 30.53 -10.61 9.67
CA TYR A 289 31.97 -10.59 9.42
C TYR A 289 32.33 -11.48 8.23
N HIS A 290 33.39 -11.07 7.53
CA HIS A 290 34.06 -11.89 6.50
C HIS A 290 35.26 -12.61 7.12
N ASN A 291 35.51 -13.85 6.68
CA ASN A 291 36.82 -14.46 6.90
C ASN A 291 37.88 -13.71 6.08
N SER A 292 38.61 -12.80 6.73
CA SER A 292 39.83 -12.21 6.19
C SER A 292 41.00 -13.20 6.32
N MET A 293 40.88 -14.40 5.75
CA MET A 293 42.01 -15.29 5.48
C MET A 293 41.73 -16.17 4.26
N ARG A 294 42.40 -15.85 3.15
CA ARG A 294 42.76 -16.87 2.15
C ARG A 294 43.86 -17.75 2.77
N SER A 295 43.48 -18.88 3.35
CA SER A 295 44.40 -19.98 3.59
C SER A 295 43.67 -21.30 3.36
N LEU A 296 44.33 -22.16 2.59
CA LEU A 296 43.82 -23.44 2.11
C LEU A 296 43.35 -24.35 3.24
N CYS A 297 42.33 -25.16 2.94
CA CYS A 297 41.91 -26.37 3.66
C CYS A 297 41.41 -26.18 5.10
N ALA A 298 40.10 -25.96 5.23
CA ALA A 298 39.33 -26.60 6.31
C ALA A 298 37.87 -26.79 5.88
N LEU A 299 37.55 -27.96 5.31
CA LEU A 299 36.20 -28.51 5.41
C LEU A 299 35.93 -28.74 6.91
N PHE A 300 35.31 -27.78 7.59
CA PHE A 300 34.66 -28.05 8.86
C PHE A 300 33.23 -28.48 8.58
N TYR A 301 33.03 -29.80 8.55
CA TYR A 301 31.76 -30.44 8.86
C TYR A 301 31.30 -29.91 10.23
N ILE A 302 30.36 -28.96 10.24
CA ILE A 302 29.55 -28.73 11.44
C ILE A 302 28.37 -29.69 11.34
N CYS A 303 28.60 -30.89 11.87
CA CYS A 303 27.56 -31.83 12.22
C CYS A 303 26.85 -31.23 13.45
N CYS A 304 25.83 -30.40 13.24
CA CYS A 304 24.94 -30.00 14.32
C CYS A 304 24.08 -31.21 14.70
N HIS A 305 24.51 -31.94 15.74
CA HIS A 305 23.64 -32.82 16.51
C HIS A 305 22.57 -31.97 17.21
N ILE A 306 21.47 -31.68 16.50
CA ILE A 306 20.22 -31.28 17.12
C ILE A 306 19.50 -32.55 17.53
N ASN A 307 19.67 -32.94 18.80
CA ASN A 307 18.87 -33.98 19.42
C ASN A 307 17.43 -33.47 19.60
N PHE A 308 16.54 -33.81 18.68
CA PHE A 308 15.11 -33.83 19.00
C PHE A 308 14.87 -35.00 19.97
N LYS A 309 14.70 -34.70 21.26
CA LYS A 309 13.97 -35.62 22.15
C LYS A 309 12.47 -35.46 21.85
N PRO A 310 11.76 -36.53 21.46
CA PRO A 310 10.32 -36.48 21.34
C PRO A 310 9.73 -36.52 22.77
N SER A 311 9.36 -35.36 23.30
CA SER A 311 8.45 -35.32 24.44
C SER A 311 7.04 -35.37 23.85
N SER A 312 6.47 -36.56 23.91
CA SER A 312 5.04 -36.82 23.79
C SER A 312 4.22 -35.79 24.57
N PHE A 313 3.41 -35.00 23.86
CA PHE A 313 2.14 -34.51 24.40
C PHE A 313 1.00 -35.20 23.65
N ILE A 314 0.12 -35.71 24.48
CA ILE A 314 -1.08 -36.47 24.23
C ILE A 314 -2.18 -35.48 23.79
N VAL A 315 -2.98 -35.92 22.81
CA VAL A 315 -4.30 -35.42 22.31
C VAL A 315 -4.70 -33.99 22.67
#